data_AF-A0A1E4II33-F1
#
_entry.id   AF-A0A1E4II33-F1
#
_cell.length_a   1.000
_cell.length_b   1.000
_cell.length_c   1.000
_cell.angle_alpha   90.00
_cell.angle_beta   90.00
_cell.angle_gamma   90.00
#
_symmetry.space_group_name_H-M   'P 1'
#
loop_
_entity.id
_entity.type
_entity.pdbx_description
1 polymer ?
#
loop_
_entity_poly.entity_id
_entity_poly.type
_entity_poly.pdbx_seq_one_letter_code
_entity_poly.pdbx_strand_id
1 'polypeptide(L)'
;MSKHHLRQPLHPDADQPWWRTGVMWLVVGGPLAVVVAGIVTGLIALQGADDVLDQDARARRSADAPALKARNHAATPDEPQR
;
A
#
# COMPACT_ATOMS: atom_id res chain seq x y z
N MET A 1 -49.16 16.37 -46.64
CA MET A 1 -47.88 15.71 -46.26
C MET A 1 -47.41 16.36 -44.95
N SER A 2 -48.09 16.03 -43.85
CA SER A 2 -47.94 16.71 -42.56
C SER A 2 -46.81 16.06 -41.77
N LYS A 3 -45.66 16.74 -41.69
CA LYS A 3 -44.57 16.37 -40.77
C LYS A 3 -45.02 16.75 -39.36
N HIS A 4 -45.45 15.75 -38.58
CA HIS A 4 -45.62 15.93 -37.15
C HIS A 4 -44.24 16.11 -36.52
N HIS A 5 -43.85 17.35 -36.28
CA HIS A 5 -42.70 17.70 -35.46
C HIS A 5 -43.08 17.37 -34.01
N LEU A 6 -42.87 16.12 -33.61
CA LEU A 6 -43.00 15.67 -32.23
C LEU A 6 -42.07 16.54 -31.38
N ARG A 7 -42.66 17.47 -30.63
CA ARG A 7 -41.96 18.20 -29.59
C ARG A 7 -41.52 17.16 -28.57
N GLN A 8 -40.22 16.86 -28.53
CA GLN A 8 -39.67 15.99 -27.49
C GLN A 8 -39.97 16.64 -26.14
N PRO A 9 -40.49 15.89 -25.15
CA PRO A 9 -40.61 16.43 -23.80
C PRO A 9 -39.22 16.79 -23.30
N LEU A 10 -39.02 18.05 -22.95
CA LEU A 10 -37.84 18.47 -22.21
C LEU A 10 -37.85 17.69 -20.90
N HIS A 11 -36.90 16.77 -20.72
CA HIS A 11 -36.76 16.06 -19.45
C HIS A 11 -36.43 17.12 -18.37
N PRO A 12 -37.29 17.29 -17.34
CA PRO A 12 -37.07 18.29 -16.30
C PRO A 12 -35.77 18.05 -15.52
N ASP A 13 -35.24 16.83 -15.55
CA ASP A 13 -33.97 16.45 -14.91
C ASP A 13 -32.71 16.86 -15.68
N ALA A 14 -32.84 17.33 -16.93
CA ALA A 14 -31.68 17.77 -17.73
C ALA A 14 -30.98 19.00 -17.13
N ASP A 15 -31.65 19.75 -16.27
CA ASP A 15 -31.15 20.99 -15.67
C ASP A 15 -30.56 20.77 -14.26
N GLN A 16 -30.58 19.53 -13.74
CA GLN A 16 -29.93 19.24 -12.46
C GLN A 16 -28.41 19.17 -12.63
N PRO A 17 -27.63 19.86 -11.76
CA PRO A 17 -26.19 19.73 -11.76
C PRO A 17 -25.77 18.27 -11.57
N TRP A 18 -24.94 17.76 -12.48
CA TRP A 18 -24.49 16.36 -12.53
C TRP A 18 -23.93 15.83 -11.20
N TRP A 19 -23.35 16.71 -10.37
CA TRP A 19 -22.81 16.39 -9.05
C TRP A 19 -23.82 16.03 -7.96
N ARG A 20 -25.11 16.28 -8.20
CA ARG A 20 -26.19 15.94 -7.28
C ARG A 20 -26.75 14.54 -7.53
N THR A 21 -26.47 13.93 -8.69
CA THR A 21 -27.02 12.63 -9.06
C THR A 21 -26.26 11.50 -8.36
N GLY A 22 -26.97 10.59 -7.68
CA GLY A 22 -26.35 9.46 -6.96
C GLY A 22 -25.48 8.55 -7.84
N VAL A 23 -25.85 8.36 -9.11
CA VAL A 23 -25.08 7.57 -10.08
C VAL A 23 -23.66 8.09 -10.27
N MET A 24 -23.45 9.42 -10.23
CA MET A 24 -22.11 9.99 -10.34
C MET A 24 -21.21 9.55 -9.19
N TRP A 25 -21.73 9.54 -7.97
CA TRP A 25 -20.99 9.11 -6.79
C TRP A 25 -20.65 7.62 -6.81
N LEU A 26 -21.45 6.78 -7.48
CA LEU A 26 -21.07 5.39 -7.71
C LEU A 26 -19.86 5.27 -8.66
N VAL A 27 -19.83 6.09 -9.72
CA VAL A 27 -18.73 6.12 -10.70
C VAL A 27 -17.45 6.67 -10.08
N VAL A 28 -17.53 7.75 -9.29
CA VAL A 28 -16.37 8.36 -8.63
C VAL A 28 -15.95 7.59 -7.38
N GLY A 29 -16.92 7.04 -6.65
CA GLY A 29 -16.69 6.34 -5.38
C GLY A 29 -15.87 5.08 -5.52
N GLY A 30 -16.07 4.28 -6.58
CA GLY A 30 -15.27 3.09 -6.85
C GLY A 30 -13.77 3.39 -6.98
N PRO A 31 -13.35 4.26 -7.93
CA PRO A 31 -11.95 4.69 -8.06
C PRO A 31 -11.41 5.37 -6.81
N LEU A 32 -12.18 6.25 -6.16
CA LEU A 32 -11.75 6.93 -4.95
C LEU A 32 -11.47 5.94 -3.80
N ALA A 33 -12.31 4.92 -3.64
CA ALA A 33 -12.10 3.87 -2.64
C ALA A 33 -10.79 3.10 -2.87
N VAL A 34 -10.45 2.79 -4.13
CA VAL A 34 -9.18 2.13 -4.47
C VAL A 34 -7.98 3.02 -4.15
N VAL A 35 -8.04 4.31 -4.47
CA VAL A 35 -6.98 5.27 -4.13
C VAL A 35 -6.76 5.34 -2.62
N VAL A 36 -7.84 5.45 -1.85
CA VAL A 36 -7.77 5.45 -0.37
C VAL A 36 -7.19 4.13 0.15
N ALA A 37 -7.62 2.98 -0.36
CA ALA A 37 -7.09 1.68 0.02
C ALA A 37 -5.57 1.56 -0.29
N GLY A 38 -5.14 2.06 -1.44
CA GLY A 38 -3.72 2.11 -1.81
C GLY A 38 -2.90 2.99 -0.87
N ILE A 39 -3.41 4.17 -0.51
CA ILE A 39 -2.76 5.05 0.47
C ILE A 39 -2.65 4.36 1.83
N VAL A 40 -3.75 3.79 2.34
CA VAL A 40 -3.75 3.07 3.63
C VAL A 40 -2.75 1.91 3.61
N THR A 41 -2.71 1.13 2.54
CA THR A 41 -1.75 0.05 2.37
C THR A 41 -0.31 0.58 2.37
N GLY A 42 -0.04 1.68 1.67
CA GLY A 42 1.26 2.33 1.66
C GLY A 42 1.68 2.83 3.05
N LEU A 43 0.76 3.43 3.80
CA LEU A 43 1.02 3.87 5.18
C LEU A 43 1.36 2.70 6.10
N ILE A 44 0.62 1.58 6.00
CA ILE A 44 0.92 0.36 6.75
C ILE A 44 2.31 -0.18 6.38
N ALA A 45 2.65 -0.19 5.09
CA ALA A 45 3.94 -0.67 4.62
C ALA A 45 5.11 0.18 5.15
N LEU A 46 4.95 1.51 5.21
CA LEU A 46 5.97 2.41 5.77
C LEU A 46 6.10 2.27 7.29
N GLN A 47 4.99 2.08 8.00
CA GLN A 47 5.00 1.91 9.46
C GLN A 47 5.58 0.54 9.87
N GLY A 48 5.32 -0.50 9.07
CA GLY A 48 5.81 -1.86 9.28
C GLY A 48 7.13 -2.17 8.59
N ALA A 49 7.72 -1.21 7.87
CA ALA A 49 9.08 -1.33 7.37
C ALA A 49 10.01 -1.35 8.57
N ASP A 50 10.52 -2.53 8.88
CA ASP A 50 11.55 -2.77 9.89
C ASP A 50 12.67 -1.74 9.66
N ASP A 51 13.00 -0.97 10.69
CA ASP A 51 14.04 0.05 10.64
C ASP A 51 15.28 -0.63 10.07
N VAL A 52 15.71 -0.22 8.87
CA VAL A 52 16.75 -0.92 8.12
C VAL A 52 17.97 -0.91 9.02
N LEU A 53 18.20 -2.03 9.71
CA LEU A 53 19.26 -2.16 10.69
C LEU A 53 20.52 -1.68 10.02
N ASP A 54 20.95 -0.49 10.47
CA ASP A 54 22.03 0.26 9.88
C ASP A 54 23.19 -0.71 9.67
N GLN A 55 23.40 -1.09 8.41
CA GLN A 55 24.40 -2.10 8.09
C GLN A 55 25.77 -1.57 8.51
N ASP A 56 25.94 -0.24 8.56
CA ASP A 56 27.10 0.43 9.09
C ASP A 56 27.19 0.28 10.61
N ALA A 57 26.09 0.36 11.36
CA ALA A 57 26.07 0.08 12.80
C ALA A 57 26.36 -1.39 13.13
N ARG A 58 25.89 -2.34 12.31
CA ARG A 58 26.24 -3.77 12.44
C ARG A 58 27.70 -4.04 12.07
N ALA A 59 28.20 -3.43 11.00
CA ALA A 59 29.60 -3.54 10.58
C ALA A 59 30.53 -2.93 11.64
N ARG A 60 30.18 -1.77 12.22
CA ARG A 60 30.91 -1.15 13.34
C ARG A 60 30.84 -1.99 14.61
N ARG A 61 29.68 -2.55 14.98
CA ARG A 61 29.59 -3.50 16.12
C ARG A 61 30.39 -4.77 15.89
N SER A 62 30.48 -5.22 14.64
CA SER A 62 31.26 -6.42 14.26
C SER A 62 32.77 -6.10 14.19
N ALA A 63 33.14 -4.87 13.85
CA ALA A 63 34.51 -4.39 13.91
C ALA A 63 34.99 -4.19 15.36
N ASP A 64 34.09 -3.84 16.28
CA ASP A 64 34.37 -3.77 17.73
C ASP A 64 34.16 -5.11 18.47
N ALA A 65 33.63 -6.14 17.80
CA ALA A 65 33.56 -7.48 18.38
C ALA A 65 34.96 -8.09 18.40
N PRO A 66 35.51 -8.49 19.57
CA PRO A 66 36.89 -8.94 19.65
C PRO A 66 37.09 -10.17 18.76
N ALA A 67 38.03 -10.04 17.81
CA ALA A 67 38.46 -11.08 16.86
C ALA A 67 38.89 -12.42 17.52
N LEU A 68 38.96 -12.47 18.85
CA LEU A 68 39.15 -13.69 19.63
C LEU A 68 37.91 -14.60 19.68
N LYS A 69 36.69 -14.09 19.56
CA LYS A 69 35.47 -14.93 19.71
C LYS A 69 35.25 -15.89 18.54
N ALA A 70 35.82 -15.58 17.38
CA ALA A 70 35.70 -16.38 16.15
C ALA A 70 36.80 -17.45 15.99
N ARG A 71 37.74 -17.60 16.93
CA ARG A 71 38.87 -18.54 16.74
C ARG A 71 38.64 -19.96 17.25
N ASN A 72 37.58 -20.25 18.02
CA ASN A 72 37.41 -21.56 18.66
C ASN A 72 35.98 -22.14 18.67
N HIS A 73 35.11 -21.85 17.69
CA HIS A 73 33.80 -22.55 17.59
C HIS A 73 33.78 -23.72 16.59
N ALA A 74 34.86 -23.96 15.84
CA ALA A 74 34.96 -25.06 14.88
C ALA A 74 35.73 -26.29 15.42
N ALA A 75 36.13 -26.29 16.69
CA ALA A 75 37.01 -27.29 17.29
C ALA A 75 36.43 -27.97 18.55
N THR A 76 35.11 -27.94 18.72
CA THR A 76 34.42 -28.80 19.70
C THR A 76 33.60 -29.83 18.94
N PRO A 77 33.93 -31.13 19.05
CA PRO A 77 33.04 -32.20 18.61
C PRO A 77 31.81 -32.21 19.51
N ASP A 78 30.61 -32.08 18.93
CA ASP A 78 29.37 -32.50 19.60
C ASP A 78 29.32 -34.04 19.55
N GLU A 79 30.04 -34.70 20.47
CA GLU A 79 29.84 -36.13 20.71
C GLU A 79 29.25 -36.33 22.12
N PRO A 80 27.95 -36.61 22.23
CA PRO A 80 27.33 -36.95 23.50
C PRO A 80 27.81 -38.33 23.94
N GLN A 81 28.43 -38.42 25.13
CA GLN A 81 28.70 -39.70 25.78
C GLN A 81 27.39 -40.30 26.31
N ARG A 82 26.89 -41.33 25.61
CA ARG A 82 25.85 -42.33 25.97
C ARG A 82 24.47 -41.86 26.41
#